data_AF-A0A522L1P9-F1
#
_entry.id   AF-A0A522L1P9-F1
#
_cell.length_a   1.000
_cell.length_b   1.000
_cell.length_c   1.000
_cell.angle_alpha   90.00
_cell.angle_beta   90.00
_cell.angle_gamma   90.00
#
_symmetry.space_group_name_H-M   'P 1'
#
loop_
_entity.id
_entity.type
_entity.pdbx_description
1 polymer ?
#
loop_
_entity_poly.entity_id
_entity_poly.type
_entity_poly.pdbx_seq_one_letter_code
_entity_poly.pdbx_strand_id
1 'polypeptide(L)'
;MRIKEIAAQDVRPVRRFEVDGLSDVVVIAGQNGVGKSRLVEGLIARFQNPHPHTNGVRLLIEATCERERVAWGQPTLDTAVQADLQKLAGTLQANRSRTKWESSVIHFESDRSIAQIHPYQFNWDVIDPWGETLGWNTTFGGLKARFQNTLHSLFGKVQSHEKQIVRAEVNLSHRAA
;
A
#
# COMPACT_ATOMS: atom_id res chain seq x y z
N MET A 1 -1.34 -6.23 -11.36
CA MET A 1 -1.69 -7.32 -10.46
C MET A 1 -3.19 -7.34 -10.23
N ARG A 2 -3.81 -8.51 -10.25
CA ARG A 2 -5.24 -8.71 -9.94
C ARG A 2 -5.41 -9.96 -9.06
N ILE A 3 -6.36 -9.94 -8.14
CA ILE A 3 -6.75 -11.13 -7.36
C ILE A 3 -7.71 -11.94 -8.22
N LYS A 4 -7.36 -13.19 -8.51
CA LYS A 4 -8.17 -14.12 -9.31
C LYS A 4 -9.12 -14.94 -8.43
N GLU A 5 -8.59 -15.45 -7.32
CA GLU A 5 -9.32 -16.31 -6.38
C GLU A 5 -9.05 -15.84 -4.94
N ILE A 6 -10.09 -15.87 -4.11
CA ILE A 6 -10.00 -15.70 -2.66
C ILE A 6 -10.60 -16.94 -2.02
N ALA A 7 -9.81 -17.65 -1.22
CA ALA A 7 -10.26 -18.75 -0.37
C ALA A 7 -9.89 -18.43 1.09
N ALA A 8 -10.88 -18.33 1.96
CA ALA A 8 -10.70 -18.07 3.38
C ALA A 8 -11.39 -19.18 4.19
N GLN A 9 -10.64 -19.79 5.10
CA GLN A 9 -11.10 -20.81 6.03
C GLN A 9 -10.87 -20.34 7.47
N ASP A 10 -11.88 -20.54 8.32
CA ASP A 10 -11.86 -20.23 9.76
C ASP A 10 -11.56 -18.77 10.16
N VAL A 11 -11.89 -17.81 9.28
CA VAL A 11 -11.86 -16.36 9.59
C VAL A 11 -13.11 -15.95 10.39
N ARG A 12 -13.13 -16.18 11.70
CA ARG A 12 -14.31 -15.96 12.57
C ARG A 12 -14.99 -14.60 12.34
N PRO A 13 -16.32 -14.55 12.09
CA PRO A 13 -17.32 -15.63 12.16
C PRO A 13 -17.48 -16.49 10.88
N VAL A 14 -16.72 -16.20 9.82
CA VAL A 14 -16.77 -16.89 8.53
C VAL A 14 -16.02 -18.22 8.63
N ARG A 15 -16.73 -19.34 8.46
CA ARG A 15 -16.11 -20.69 8.45
C ARG A 15 -15.43 -20.98 7.13
N ARG A 16 -16.08 -20.63 6.02
CA ARG A 16 -15.59 -20.85 4.66
C ARG A 16 -16.11 -19.74 3.76
N PHE A 17 -15.22 -19.15 2.98
CA PHE A 17 -15.52 -18.18 1.94
C PHE A 17 -14.62 -18.48 0.75
N GLU A 18 -15.20 -18.80 -0.39
CA GLU A 18 -14.47 -19.11 -1.61
C GLU A 18 -15.14 -18.39 -2.77
N VAL A 19 -14.34 -17.69 -3.55
CA VAL A 19 -14.78 -16.99 -4.74
C VAL A 19 -13.67 -17.03 -5.78
N ASP A 20 -14.06 -17.32 -7.01
CA ASP A 20 -13.19 -17.35 -8.19
C ASP A 20 -13.80 -16.43 -9.28
N GLY A 21 -13.00 -16.07 -10.27
CA GLY A 21 -13.44 -15.26 -11.40
C GLY A 21 -13.77 -13.82 -11.01
N LEU A 22 -13.00 -13.25 -10.09
CA LEU A 22 -13.21 -11.88 -9.61
C LEU A 22 -13.03 -10.87 -10.75
N SER A 23 -13.97 -9.94 -10.85
CA SER A 23 -13.90 -8.77 -11.73
C SER A 23 -13.03 -7.67 -11.11
N ASP A 24 -12.84 -6.57 -11.84
CA ASP A 24 -12.05 -5.42 -11.35
C ASP A 24 -12.70 -4.72 -10.14
N VAL A 25 -14.02 -4.87 -9.97
CA VAL A 25 -14.78 -4.31 -8.86
C VAL A 25 -15.59 -5.40 -8.17
N VAL A 26 -15.22 -5.71 -6.93
CA VAL A 26 -15.85 -6.73 -6.10
C VAL A 26 -16.58 -6.07 -4.93
N VAL A 27 -17.88 -6.33 -4.80
CA VAL A 27 -18.70 -5.80 -3.71
C VAL A 27 -19.09 -6.94 -2.77
N ILE A 28 -18.64 -6.87 -1.52
CA ILE A 28 -19.02 -7.81 -0.46
C ILE A 28 -20.16 -7.20 0.36
N ALA A 29 -21.39 -7.64 0.10
CA ALA A 29 -22.60 -7.20 0.81
C ALA A 29 -23.13 -8.29 1.77
N GLY A 30 -23.80 -7.88 2.85
CA GLY A 30 -24.38 -8.79 3.83
C GLY A 30 -24.88 -8.07 5.07
N GLN A 31 -25.58 -8.78 5.96
CA GLN A 31 -26.10 -8.20 7.20
C GLN A 31 -24.98 -7.71 8.14
N ASN A 32 -25.34 -6.96 9.18
CA ASN A 32 -24.38 -6.57 10.22
C ASN A 32 -23.95 -7.80 11.02
N GLY A 33 -22.68 -7.86 11.43
CA GLY A 33 -22.15 -8.98 12.22
C GLY A 33 -21.73 -10.23 11.45
N VAL A 34 -22.00 -10.34 10.13
CA VAL A 34 -21.63 -11.52 9.32
C VAL A 34 -20.13 -11.70 9.07
N GLY A 35 -19.28 -10.78 9.55
CA GLY A 35 -17.83 -10.90 9.43
C GLY A 35 -17.19 -10.21 8.23
N LYS A 36 -17.88 -9.30 7.54
CA LYS A 36 -17.33 -8.56 6.38
C LYS A 36 -15.99 -7.87 6.70
N SER A 37 -15.95 -7.10 7.79
CA SER A 37 -14.74 -6.39 8.21
C SER A 37 -13.60 -7.35 8.57
N ARG A 38 -13.91 -8.42 9.33
CA ARG A 38 -12.95 -9.48 9.69
C ARG A 38 -12.36 -10.17 8.45
N LEU A 39 -13.19 -10.42 7.44
CA LEU A 39 -12.75 -11.00 6.17
C LEU A 39 -11.76 -10.06 5.46
N VAL A 40 -12.13 -8.77 5.33
CA VAL A 40 -11.27 -7.75 4.70
C VAL A 40 -9.96 -7.57 5.46
N GLU A 41 -10.00 -7.49 6.79
CA GLU A 41 -8.82 -7.43 7.66
C GLU A 41 -7.91 -8.66 7.46
N GLY A 42 -8.49 -9.86 7.36
CA GLY A 42 -7.76 -11.09 7.07
C GLY A 42 -7.05 -11.07 5.72
N LEU A 43 -7.71 -10.54 4.68
CA LEU A 43 -7.12 -10.34 3.35
C LEU A 43 -5.94 -9.37 3.40
N ILE A 44 -6.09 -8.24 4.10
CA ILE A 44 -5.04 -7.23 4.25
C ILE A 44 -3.85 -7.79 5.02
N ALA A 45 -4.12 -8.48 6.11
CA ALA A 45 -3.08 -9.11 6.92
C ALA A 45 -2.26 -10.12 6.11
N ARG A 46 -2.88 -10.82 5.14
CA ARG A 46 -2.17 -11.72 4.22
C ARG A 46 -1.15 -10.98 3.36
N PHE A 47 -1.46 -9.77 2.90
CA PHE A 47 -0.54 -8.94 2.13
C PHE A 47 0.54 -8.29 3.00
N GLN A 48 0.20 -7.84 4.21
CA GLN A 48 1.15 -7.21 5.14
C GLN A 48 2.20 -8.20 5.66
N ASN A 49 1.74 -9.37 6.10
CA ASN A 49 2.55 -10.45 6.65
C ASN A 49 2.35 -11.70 5.80
N PRO A 50 3.02 -11.77 4.63
CA PRO A 50 2.97 -12.93 3.77
C PRO A 50 3.69 -14.07 4.49
N HIS A 51 2.92 -14.95 5.14
CA HIS A 51 3.41 -16.15 5.78
C HIS A 51 2.43 -17.31 5.54
N PRO A 52 2.86 -18.50 5.09
CA PRO A 52 1.99 -19.55 4.55
C PRO A 52 0.78 -19.90 5.42
N HIS A 53 0.94 -19.87 6.75
CA HIS A 53 -0.08 -20.30 7.72
C HIS A 53 -0.84 -19.17 8.42
N THR A 54 -0.60 -17.91 8.06
CA THR A 54 -1.24 -16.79 8.75
C THR A 54 -2.66 -16.59 8.22
N ASN A 55 -3.63 -16.69 9.13
CA ASN A 55 -5.04 -16.28 9.01
C ASN A 55 -5.98 -17.13 8.14
N GLY A 56 -5.57 -18.32 7.68
CA GLY A 56 -6.46 -19.22 6.91
C GLY A 56 -6.91 -18.66 5.56
N VAL A 57 -6.26 -17.60 5.07
CA VAL A 57 -6.55 -16.93 3.80
C VAL A 57 -5.53 -17.35 2.75
N ARG A 58 -6.03 -17.88 1.64
CA ARG A 58 -5.33 -18.15 0.39
C ARG A 58 -5.86 -17.21 -0.69
N LEU A 59 -4.93 -16.65 -1.44
CA LEU A 59 -5.13 -15.78 -2.58
C LEU A 59 -4.39 -16.36 -3.77
N LEU A 60 -5.08 -16.43 -4.90
CA LEU A 60 -4.45 -16.62 -6.21
C LEU A 60 -4.39 -15.27 -6.90
N ILE A 61 -3.18 -14.85 -7.25
CA ILE A 61 -2.91 -13.52 -7.80
C ILE A 61 -2.36 -13.69 -9.21
N GLU A 62 -2.85 -12.91 -10.16
CA GLU A 62 -2.35 -12.91 -11.53
C GLU A 62 -1.62 -11.62 -11.90
N ALA A 63 -0.65 -11.78 -12.81
CA ALA A 63 0.15 -10.70 -13.35
C ALA A 63 -0.64 -9.98 -14.44
N THR A 64 -0.82 -8.67 -14.29
CA THR A 64 -1.51 -7.83 -15.30
C THR A 64 -0.54 -7.03 -16.15
N CYS A 65 0.76 -7.06 -15.85
CA CYS A 65 1.79 -6.40 -16.66
C CYS A 65 3.04 -7.28 -16.84
N GLU A 66 3.84 -6.97 -17.85
CA GLU A 66 5.03 -7.76 -18.20
C GLU A 66 6.10 -7.73 -17.09
N ARG A 67 6.24 -6.59 -16.40
CA ARG A 67 7.17 -6.46 -15.27
C ARG A 67 6.87 -7.45 -14.16
N GLU A 68 5.59 -7.67 -13.84
CA GLU A 68 5.15 -8.67 -12.85
C GLU A 68 5.49 -10.08 -13.34
N ARG A 69 5.22 -10.41 -14.61
CA ARG A 69 5.52 -11.72 -15.19
C ARG A 69 7.00 -12.04 -15.15
N VAL A 70 7.86 -11.09 -15.52
CA VAL A 70 9.31 -11.23 -15.47
C VAL A 70 9.80 -11.39 -14.02
N ALA A 71 9.29 -10.58 -13.09
CA ALA A 71 9.67 -10.67 -11.68
C ALA A 71 9.24 -12.00 -11.03
N TRP A 72 8.12 -12.57 -11.45
CA TRP A 72 7.55 -13.79 -10.85
C TRP A 72 8.06 -15.07 -11.55
N GLY A 73 8.43 -14.97 -12.83
CA GLY A 73 8.72 -16.09 -13.70
C GLY A 73 7.49 -16.94 -14.05
N GLN A 74 6.29 -16.46 -13.74
CA GLN A 74 5.03 -17.16 -13.91
C GLN A 74 3.85 -16.18 -13.98
N PRO A 75 2.73 -16.56 -14.63
CA PRO A 75 1.58 -15.67 -14.76
C PRO A 75 0.77 -15.52 -13.48
N THR A 76 0.86 -16.47 -12.56
CA THR A 76 0.07 -16.52 -11.33
C THR A 76 0.92 -16.87 -10.11
N LEU A 77 0.62 -16.25 -8.98
CA LEU A 77 1.19 -16.57 -7.67
C LEU A 77 0.10 -17.16 -6.77
N ASP A 78 0.38 -18.31 -6.17
CA ASP A 78 -0.46 -18.89 -5.13
C ASP A 78 0.15 -18.59 -3.76
N THR A 79 -0.56 -17.80 -2.95
CA THR A 79 -0.07 -17.49 -1.60
C THR A 79 -0.04 -18.71 -0.67
N ALA A 80 -0.66 -19.84 -0.99
CA ALA A 80 -0.45 -21.09 -0.24
C ALA A 80 0.99 -21.63 -0.36
N VAL A 81 1.71 -21.26 -1.43
CA VAL A 81 3.06 -21.71 -1.71
C VAL A 81 4.07 -20.68 -1.18
N GLN A 82 4.98 -21.11 -0.32
CA GLN A 82 5.96 -20.21 0.32
C GLN A 82 6.84 -19.47 -0.69
N ALA A 83 7.26 -20.13 -1.77
CA ALA A 83 8.09 -19.52 -2.81
C ALA A 83 7.35 -18.39 -3.55
N ASP A 84 6.09 -18.60 -3.92
CA ASP A 84 5.25 -17.61 -4.58
C ASP A 84 4.97 -16.42 -3.68
N LEU A 85 4.76 -16.70 -2.41
CA LEU A 85 4.49 -15.72 -1.38
C LEU A 85 5.73 -14.86 -1.08
N GLN A 86 6.95 -15.39 -1.20
CA GLN A 86 8.18 -14.58 -1.19
C GLN A 86 8.32 -13.69 -2.43
N LYS A 87 7.97 -14.20 -3.62
CA LYS A 87 7.97 -13.38 -4.86
C LYS A 87 6.94 -12.24 -4.77
N LEU A 88 5.77 -12.54 -4.22
CA LEU A 88 4.75 -11.54 -3.93
C LEU A 88 5.30 -10.50 -2.97
N ALA A 89 5.85 -10.93 -1.82
CA ALA A 89 6.47 -10.04 -0.84
C ALA A 89 7.55 -9.13 -1.46
N GLY A 90 8.44 -9.69 -2.29
CA GLY A 90 9.46 -8.91 -2.99
C GLY A 90 8.88 -7.90 -3.98
N THR A 91 7.83 -8.27 -4.72
CA THR A 91 7.15 -7.36 -5.68
C THR A 91 6.43 -6.23 -4.96
N LEU A 92 5.85 -6.57 -3.83
CA LEU A 92 5.15 -5.67 -2.94
C LEU A 92 6.13 -4.67 -2.31
N GLN A 93 7.22 -5.17 -1.73
CA GLN A 93 8.26 -4.39 -1.06
C GLN A 93 9.21 -3.63 -2.00
N ALA A 94 9.27 -4.00 -3.29
CA ALA A 94 10.13 -3.33 -4.26
C ALA A 94 9.85 -1.81 -4.30
N ASN A 95 10.91 -1.02 -4.08
CA ASN A 95 10.90 0.44 -3.86
C ASN A 95 9.90 1.19 -4.75
N ARG A 96 9.04 1.97 -4.09
CA ARG A 96 8.01 2.77 -4.73
C ARG A 96 8.22 4.23 -4.41
N SER A 97 8.18 5.06 -5.45
CA SER A 97 7.99 6.50 -5.28
C SER A 97 6.53 6.76 -4.92
N ARG A 98 6.27 7.79 -4.11
CA ARG A 98 4.92 8.31 -3.77
C ARG A 98 4.03 8.55 -5.00
N THR A 99 4.63 8.70 -6.17
CA THR A 99 3.96 9.04 -7.43
C THR A 99 3.64 7.83 -8.34
N LYS A 100 4.22 6.65 -8.08
CA LYS A 100 4.07 5.45 -8.92
C LYS A 100 3.47 4.28 -8.13
N TRP A 101 2.19 4.01 -8.36
CA TRP A 101 1.39 3.00 -7.65
C TRP A 101 1.28 1.65 -8.37
N GLU A 102 2.25 1.32 -9.24
CA GLU A 102 2.27 0.04 -9.97
C GLU A 102 2.38 -1.16 -9.03
N SER A 103 1.59 -2.22 -9.25
CA SER A 103 1.62 -3.46 -8.48
C SER A 103 1.34 -3.29 -6.97
N SER A 104 0.55 -2.29 -6.56
CA SER A 104 0.24 -1.99 -5.13
C SER A 104 -1.07 -2.60 -4.65
N VAL A 105 -1.14 -2.83 -3.34
CA VAL A 105 -2.41 -3.04 -2.64
C VAL A 105 -2.68 -1.79 -1.81
N ILE A 106 -3.84 -1.18 -2.05
CA ILE A 106 -4.29 0.03 -1.38
C ILE A 106 -5.60 -0.29 -0.65
N HIS A 107 -5.56 -0.25 0.67
CA HIS A 107 -6.77 -0.46 1.48
C HIS A 107 -7.53 0.87 1.64
N PHE A 108 -8.83 0.91 1.32
CA PHE A 108 -9.67 2.08 1.59
C PHE A 108 -10.71 1.75 2.65
N GLU A 109 -10.54 2.32 3.84
CA GLU A 109 -11.57 2.31 4.89
C GLU A 109 -12.51 3.49 4.73
N SER A 110 -13.80 3.24 4.89
CA SER A 110 -14.86 4.25 4.80
C SER A 110 -15.18 4.91 6.15
N ASP A 111 -14.35 4.74 7.18
CA ASP A 111 -14.51 5.54 8.40
C ASP A 111 -14.13 6.99 8.09
N ARG A 112 -15.15 7.84 7.97
CA ARG A 112 -15.06 9.26 7.63
C ARG A 112 -14.89 10.15 8.87
N SER A 113 -14.51 9.59 10.01
CA SER A 113 -14.31 10.38 11.23
C SER A 113 -13.22 11.46 11.03
N ILE A 114 -13.65 12.73 11.12
CA ILE A 114 -12.76 13.90 11.02
C ILE A 114 -11.98 13.98 12.32
N ALA A 115 -10.73 13.51 12.30
CA ALA A 115 -9.82 13.62 13.45
C ALA A 115 -8.86 14.80 13.27
N GLN A 116 -8.55 15.48 14.38
CA GLN A 116 -7.57 16.58 14.44
C GLN A 116 -6.27 16.17 13.74
N ILE A 117 -5.84 17.00 12.78
CA ILE A 117 -4.56 16.85 12.08
C ILE A 117 -3.47 17.23 13.08
N HIS A 118 -2.57 16.29 13.38
CA HIS A 118 -1.41 16.62 14.22
C HIS A 118 -0.38 17.42 13.40
N PRO A 119 0.09 18.57 13.94
CA PRO A 119 1.12 19.34 13.29
C PRO A 119 2.42 18.54 13.21
N TYR A 120 3.14 18.73 12.10
CA TYR A 120 4.42 18.08 11.85
C TYR A 120 5.45 18.53 12.89
N GLN A 121 6.18 17.59 13.51
CA GLN A 121 7.34 17.94 14.32
C GLN A 121 8.44 18.44 13.39
N PHE A 122 8.87 19.68 13.62
CA PHE A 122 9.85 20.37 12.78
C PHE A 122 11.15 19.56 12.66
N ASN A 123 11.61 19.33 11.43
CA ASN A 123 12.87 18.65 11.15
C ASN A 123 13.71 19.49 10.17
N TRP A 124 15.02 19.59 10.40
CA TRP A 124 15.91 20.48 9.66
C TRP A 124 16.30 19.92 8.28
N ASP A 125 16.33 18.59 8.13
CA ASP A 125 16.65 17.90 6.88
C ASP A 125 15.38 17.46 6.14
N VAL A 126 14.90 18.34 5.25
CA VAL A 126 13.72 18.05 4.41
C VAL A 126 14.21 17.59 3.04
N ILE A 127 14.15 16.27 2.81
CA ILE A 127 14.34 15.65 1.49
C ILE A 127 13.09 15.95 0.64
N ASP A 128 13.25 16.12 -0.68
CA ASP A 128 12.11 16.27 -1.59
C ASP A 128 11.14 15.06 -1.43
N PRO A 129 9.90 15.29 -0.97
CA PRO A 129 8.96 14.20 -0.70
C PRO A 129 8.61 13.36 -1.92
N TRP A 130 8.81 13.87 -3.14
CA TRP A 130 8.55 13.11 -4.37
C TRP A 130 9.69 12.16 -4.76
N GLY A 131 10.91 12.40 -4.26
CA GLY A 131 12.05 11.49 -4.35
C GLY A 131 12.13 10.51 -3.16
N GLU A 132 11.25 10.67 -2.17
CA GLU A 132 11.21 9.81 -0.99
C GLU A 132 10.80 8.38 -1.36
N THR A 133 11.56 7.42 -0.85
CA THR A 133 11.19 5.99 -0.92
C THR A 133 10.21 5.70 0.21
N LEU A 134 8.98 5.31 -0.13
CA LEU A 134 8.00 4.95 0.87
C LEU A 134 8.29 3.57 1.46
N GLY A 135 8.14 3.44 2.78
CA GLY A 135 8.12 2.14 3.44
C GLY A 135 6.91 1.30 2.99
N TRP A 136 7.14 0.01 2.75
CA TRP A 136 6.14 -0.98 2.31
C TRP A 136 4.78 -0.89 3.03
N ASN A 137 4.80 -0.72 4.35
CA ASN A 137 3.59 -0.71 5.17
C ASN A 137 2.70 0.54 4.98
N THR A 138 3.19 1.59 4.29
CA THR A 138 2.49 2.86 4.15
C THR A 138 1.17 2.73 3.39
N THR A 139 1.06 1.77 2.45
CA THR A 139 -0.12 1.63 1.58
C THR A 139 -1.29 0.94 2.27
N PHE A 140 -1.02 0.20 3.35
CA PHE A 140 -2.04 -0.52 4.13
C PHE A 140 -2.62 0.30 5.29
N GLY A 141 -2.03 1.44 5.60
CA GLY A 141 -2.63 2.39 6.54
C GLY A 141 -4.01 2.83 6.03
N GLY A 142 -4.95 3.00 6.96
CA GLY A 142 -6.28 3.53 6.63
C GLY A 142 -6.22 4.90 5.95
N LEU A 143 -7.33 5.32 5.34
CA LEU A 143 -7.41 6.56 4.54
C LEU A 143 -6.90 7.79 5.33
N LYS A 144 -7.23 7.86 6.62
CA LYS A 144 -6.77 8.89 7.56
C LYS A 144 -5.25 9.05 7.60
N ALA A 145 -4.53 7.95 7.80
CA ALA A 145 -3.07 7.97 7.91
C ALA A 145 -2.43 8.41 6.58
N ARG A 146 -2.96 7.92 5.46
CA ARG A 146 -2.48 8.33 4.14
C ARG A 146 -2.76 9.80 3.83
N PHE A 147 -3.93 10.32 4.21
CA PHE A 147 -4.27 11.74 4.02
C PHE A 147 -3.33 12.65 4.80
N GLN A 148 -3.03 12.32 6.07
CA GLN A 148 -2.03 13.04 6.85
C GLN A 148 -0.65 12.98 6.18
N ASN A 149 -0.22 11.80 5.72
CA ASN A 149 1.04 11.64 5.00
C ASN A 149 1.11 12.46 3.70
N THR A 150 -0.01 12.63 2.99
CA THR A 150 -0.08 13.48 1.80
C THR A 150 0.04 14.95 2.17
N LEU A 151 -0.70 15.42 3.18
CA LEU A 151 -0.57 16.80 3.66
C LEU A 151 0.85 17.10 4.13
N HIS A 152 1.46 16.21 4.91
CA HIS A 152 2.85 16.34 5.33
C HIS A 152 3.82 16.39 4.15
N SER A 153 3.60 15.58 3.11
CA SER A 153 4.42 15.63 1.90
C SER A 153 4.26 16.94 1.12
N LEU A 154 3.07 17.54 1.10
CA LEU A 154 2.84 18.83 0.47
C LEU A 154 3.56 19.96 1.23
N PHE A 155 3.46 19.97 2.56
CA PHE A 155 4.19 20.93 3.39
C PHE A 155 5.71 20.79 3.24
N GLY A 156 6.23 19.55 3.27
CA GLY A 156 7.64 19.28 3.03
C GLY A 156 8.09 19.74 1.64
N LYS A 157 7.24 19.62 0.62
CA LYS A 157 7.56 20.09 -0.73
C LYS A 157 7.68 21.61 -0.79
N VAL A 158 6.72 22.33 -0.22
CA VAL A 158 6.76 23.80 -0.15
C VAL A 158 8.03 24.27 0.57
N GLN A 159 8.37 23.68 1.71
CA GLN A 159 9.60 24.00 2.43
C GLN A 159 10.87 23.66 1.65
N SER A 160 10.89 22.52 0.94
CA SER A 160 12.03 22.17 0.08
C SER A 160 12.22 23.19 -1.04
N HIS A 161 11.13 23.71 -1.60
CA HIS A 161 11.14 24.71 -2.66
C HIS A 161 11.65 26.07 -2.14
N GLU A 162 11.19 26.51 -0.97
CA GLU A 162 11.71 27.71 -0.31
C GLU A 162 13.22 27.60 -0.04
N LYS A 163 13.68 26.46 0.51
CA LYS A 163 15.11 26.22 0.74
C LYS A 163 15.93 26.19 -0.57
N GLN A 164 15.37 25.67 -1.66
CA GLN A 164 16.03 25.69 -2.97
C GLN A 164 16.19 27.12 -3.50
N ILE A 165 15.14 27.96 -3.38
CA ILE A 165 15.18 29.38 -3.76
C ILE A 165 16.27 30.11 -2.96
N VAL A 166 16.27 29.97 -1.63
CA VAL A 166 17.27 30.62 -0.76
C VAL A 166 18.68 30.17 -1.10
N ARG A 167 18.91 28.87 -1.33
CA ARG A 167 20.24 28.36 -1.76
C ARG A 167 20.66 28.90 -3.13
N ALA A 168 19.73 29.03 -4.07
CA ALA A 168 20.01 29.59 -5.39
C ALA A 168 20.40 31.06 -5.28
N GLU A 169 19.70 31.84 -4.45
CA GLU A 169 19.95 33.26 -4.22
C GLU A 169 21.31 33.49 -3.56
N VAL A 170 21.65 32.74 -2.50
CA VAL A 170 22.97 32.79 -1.84
C VAL A 170 24.10 32.48 -2.84
N ASN A 171 23.93 31.48 -3.70
CA ASN A 171 24.92 31.13 -4.71
C ASN A 171 25.06 32.19 -5.82
N LEU A 172 23.97 32.90 -6.16
CA LEU A 172 23.99 34.03 -7.08
C LEU A 172 24.71 35.24 -6.47
N SER A 173 24.45 35.57 -5.21
CA SER A 173 25.15 36.65 -4.50
C SER A 173 26.65 36.38 -4.36
N HIS A 174 27.06 35.13 -4.10
CA HIS A 174 28.48 34.76 -4.03
C HIS A 174 29.20 34.76 -5.38
N ARG A 175 28.48 34.68 -6.50
CA ARG A 175 29.05 34.78 -7.86
C ARG A 175 29.14 36.21 -8.38
N ALA A 176 28.40 37.13 -7.77
CA ALA A 176 28.35 38.54 -8.14
C ALA A 176 29.34 39.42 -7.34
N ALA A 177 29.99 38.85 -6.32
CA ALA A 177 31.07 39.44 -5.53
C ALA A 177 32.43 38.87 -5.96
#